data_AF-A0A2V6BJ68-F1
#
_entry.id   AF-A0A2V6BJ68-F1
#
_cell.length_a   1.000
_cell.length_b   1.000
_cell.length_c   1.000
_cell.angle_alpha   90.00
_cell.angle_beta   90.00
_cell.angle_gamma   90.00
#
_symmetry.space_group_name_H-M   'P 1'
#
loop_
_entity.id
_entity.type
_entity.pdbx_description
1 polymer ?
#
loop_
_entity_poly.entity_id
_entity_poly.type
_entity_poly.pdbx_seq_one_letter_code
_entity_poly.pdbx_strand_id
1 'polypeptide(L)'
;AVIAISIIFVNWYAAIAALGVGSIIIGLAVQTPMKSFIAWIYILVRQPFRVGDRIQIGDATGDVIDVGYLDTTLWEFGGKYISGDHPSGRLIKFPNEKVLDEIVYNYSWPLFPYIWNEIKFYVAFNADLEFIASTMQKITEEELGKEMIARVQTFRDLLARTPVDELEVHERPRVIFRVNENTWLEAIVRYLVPPREAGRVKTRLIKKLLAALNVAPDKVMFPSGANR
;
A
#
# COMPACT_ATOMS: atom_id res chain seq x y z
N ALA A 1 -29.53 49.64 28.15
CA ALA A 1 -29.80 49.79 29.59
C ALA A 1 -30.42 48.51 30.20
N VAL A 2 -31.55 48.00 29.66
CA VAL A 2 -32.28 46.85 30.24
C VAL A 2 -31.47 45.53 30.22
N ILE A 3 -30.74 45.22 29.15
CA ILE A 3 -29.85 44.03 29.07
C ILE A 3 -28.72 44.12 30.11
N ALA A 4 -28.15 45.31 30.31
CA ALA A 4 -27.07 45.53 31.28
C ALA A 4 -27.55 45.45 32.74
N ILE A 5 -28.77 45.91 33.04
CA ILE A 5 -29.39 45.79 34.37
C ILE A 5 -29.79 44.34 34.65
N SER A 6 -30.24 43.60 33.64
CA SER A 6 -30.58 42.17 33.77
C SER A 6 -29.37 41.30 34.15
N ILE A 7 -28.16 41.62 33.66
CA ILE A 7 -26.92 40.91 34.02
C ILE A 7 -26.61 40.97 35.53
N ILE A 8 -27.02 42.04 36.22
CA ILE A 8 -26.76 42.24 37.66
C ILE A 8 -27.68 41.36 38.53
N PHE A 9 -28.89 41.02 38.04
CA PHE A 9 -29.86 40.16 38.74
C PHE A 9 -29.79 38.68 38.31
N VAL A 10 -28.91 38.33 37.37
CA VAL A 10 -28.66 36.95 36.98
C VAL A 10 -27.86 36.24 38.06
N ASN A 11 -28.22 34.98 38.34
CA ASN A 11 -27.39 34.11 39.14
C ASN A 11 -26.06 33.88 38.41
N TRP A 12 -25.03 34.64 38.80
CA TRP A 12 -23.73 34.64 38.14
C TRP A 12 -23.04 33.27 38.22
N TYR A 13 -23.28 32.50 39.29
CA TYR A 13 -22.80 31.12 39.37
C TYR A 13 -23.43 30.24 38.29
N ALA A 14 -24.74 30.36 38.07
CA ALA A 14 -25.44 29.64 37.01
C ALA A 14 -24.99 30.11 35.61
N ALA A 15 -24.74 31.40 35.43
CA ALA A 15 -24.22 31.93 34.16
C ALA A 15 -22.80 31.44 33.85
N ILE A 16 -21.88 31.45 34.82
CA ILE A 16 -20.53 30.91 34.66
C ILE A 16 -20.58 29.41 34.44
N ALA A 17 -21.43 28.68 35.17
CA ALA A 17 -21.61 27.24 34.95
C ALA A 17 -22.13 26.95 33.53
N ALA A 18 -23.12 27.70 33.05
CA ALA A 18 -23.64 27.57 31.70
C ALA A 18 -22.60 27.90 30.63
N LEU A 19 -21.78 28.95 30.83
CA LEU A 19 -20.67 29.29 29.93
C LEU A 19 -19.56 28.23 29.95
N GLY A 20 -19.25 27.66 31.11
CA GLY A 20 -18.29 26.57 31.26
C GLY A 20 -18.74 25.34 30.47
N VAL A 21 -19.99 24.91 30.67
CA VAL A 21 -20.57 23.78 29.94
C VAL A 21 -20.66 24.08 28.43
N GLY A 22 -21.10 25.29 28.06
CA GLY A 22 -21.18 25.71 26.66
C GLY A 22 -19.81 25.70 25.95
N SER A 23 -18.74 26.12 26.65
CA SER A 23 -17.37 26.11 26.12
C SER A 23 -16.85 24.70 25.87
N ILE A 24 -17.17 23.74 26.75
CA ILE A 24 -16.80 22.34 26.55
C ILE A 24 -17.49 21.78 25.31
N ILE A 25 -18.79 22.04 25.14
CA ILE A 25 -19.55 21.56 23.98
C ILE A 25 -18.96 22.12 22.68
N ILE A 26 -18.66 23.43 22.64
CA ILE A 26 -18.03 24.07 21.48
C ILE A 26 -16.63 23.49 21.23
N GLY A 27 -15.83 23.30 22.28
CA GLY A 27 -14.49 22.73 22.19
C GLY A 27 -14.50 21.31 21.60
N LEU A 28 -15.44 20.46 22.06
CA LEU A 28 -15.62 19.11 21.52
C LEU A 28 -16.07 19.14 20.05
N ALA A 29 -16.94 20.08 19.67
CA ALA A 29 -17.41 20.21 18.28
C ALA A 29 -16.28 20.63 17.31
N VAL A 30 -15.36 21.49 17.76
CA VAL A 30 -14.23 21.99 16.94
C VAL A 30 -13.03 21.05 16.94
N GLN A 31 -12.99 20.06 17.85
CA GLN A 31 -11.86 19.15 18.03
C GLN A 31 -11.46 18.44 16.73
N THR A 32 -12.41 17.83 16.02
CA THR A 32 -12.15 17.08 14.77
C THR A 32 -11.66 17.98 13.62
N PRO A 33 -12.32 19.12 13.29
CA PRO A 33 -11.79 20.05 12.30
C PRO A 33 -10.40 20.58 12.64
N MET A 34 -10.15 20.91 13.92
CA MET A 34 -8.84 21.40 14.37
C MET A 34 -7.77 20.33 14.22
N LYS A 35 -8.06 19.08 14.62
CA LYS A 35 -7.13 17.95 14.47
C LYS A 35 -6.81 17.70 13.00
N SER A 36 -7.80 17.79 12.12
CA SER A 36 -7.61 17.64 10.67
C SER A 36 -6.78 18.77 10.07
N PHE A 37 -6.95 20.00 10.54
CA PHE A 37 -6.10 21.13 10.14
C PHE A 37 -4.64 20.97 10.58
N ILE A 38 -4.41 20.51 11.82
CA ILE A 38 -3.06 20.19 12.30
C ILE A 38 -2.45 19.04 11.47
N ALA A 39 -3.23 18.02 11.15
CA ALA A 39 -2.81 16.92 10.30
C ALA A 39 -2.44 17.38 8.88
N TRP A 40 -3.17 18.35 8.32
CA TRP A 40 -2.81 18.98 7.04
C TRP A 40 -1.43 19.65 7.08
N ILE A 41 -1.14 20.43 8.13
CA ILE A 41 0.20 21.03 8.33
C ILE A 41 1.26 19.93 8.43
N TYR A 42 0.98 18.86 9.17
CA TYR A 42 1.89 17.71 9.29
C TYR A 42 2.17 17.08 7.92
N ILE A 43 1.14 16.86 7.09
CA ILE A 43 1.31 16.32 5.73
C ILE A 43 2.20 17.24 4.89
N LEU A 44 2.01 18.56 4.96
CA LEU A 44 2.81 19.52 4.20
C LEU A 44 4.28 19.56 4.63
N VAL A 45 4.56 19.50 5.94
CA VAL A 45 5.91 19.65 6.49
C VAL A 45 6.69 18.33 6.45
N ARG A 46 6.05 17.22 6.84
CA ARG A 46 6.71 15.91 6.93
C ARG A 46 6.56 15.08 5.67
N GLN A 47 5.60 15.41 4.81
CA GLN A 47 5.37 14.77 3.53
C GLN A 47 5.39 13.23 3.60
N PRO A 48 4.58 12.60 4.48
CA PRO A 48 4.43 11.14 4.49
C PRO A 48 3.93 10.62 3.12
N PHE A 49 3.18 11.46 2.41
CA PHE A 49 2.79 11.30 1.02
C PHE A 49 2.57 12.66 0.37
N ARG A 50 2.50 12.67 -0.96
CA ARG A 50 2.22 13.83 -1.80
C ARG A 50 1.08 13.55 -2.78
N VAL A 51 0.53 14.61 -3.37
CA VAL A 51 -0.37 14.48 -4.52
C VAL A 51 0.35 13.72 -5.63
N GLY A 52 -0.29 12.67 -6.16
CA GLY A 52 0.28 11.74 -7.13
C GLY A 52 0.93 10.49 -6.52
N ASP A 53 1.05 10.39 -5.20
CA ASP A 53 1.54 9.15 -4.57
C ASP A 53 0.44 8.09 -4.52
N ARG A 54 0.85 6.82 -4.63
CA ARG A 54 -0.02 5.68 -4.36
C ARG A 54 0.10 5.27 -2.90
N ILE A 55 -0.99 5.31 -2.15
CA ILE A 55 -0.96 5.04 -0.71
C ILE A 55 -2.04 4.03 -0.27
N GLN A 56 -1.82 3.46 0.91
CA GLN A 56 -2.84 2.81 1.72
C GLN A 56 -2.89 3.48 3.09
N ILE A 57 -4.10 3.82 3.54
CA ILE A 57 -4.39 4.30 4.89
C ILE A 57 -5.58 3.53 5.44
N GLY A 58 -5.35 2.78 6.52
CA GLY A 58 -6.33 1.78 6.99
C GLY A 58 -6.72 0.82 5.87
N ASP A 59 -8.03 0.76 5.59
CA ASP A 59 -8.60 -0.07 4.52
C ASP A 59 -8.72 0.67 3.18
N ALA A 60 -8.42 1.96 3.13
CA ALA A 60 -8.49 2.77 1.92
C ALA A 60 -7.17 2.68 1.13
N THR A 61 -7.27 2.27 -0.13
CA THR A 61 -6.15 2.20 -1.08
C THR A 61 -6.44 3.10 -2.26
N GLY A 62 -5.51 3.98 -2.61
CA GLY A 62 -5.73 4.91 -3.70
C GLY A 62 -4.51 5.75 -4.12
N ASP A 63 -4.64 6.39 -5.27
CA ASP A 63 -3.72 7.43 -5.72
C ASP A 63 -4.19 8.80 -5.18
N VAL A 64 -3.32 9.55 -4.51
CA VAL A 64 -3.67 10.84 -3.91
C VAL A 64 -3.95 11.87 -5.01
N ILE A 65 -5.16 12.41 -5.05
CA ILE A 65 -5.58 13.44 -6.02
C ILE A 65 -5.40 14.84 -5.44
N ASP A 66 -5.82 15.02 -4.19
CA ASP A 66 -5.83 16.33 -3.54
C ASP A 66 -5.69 16.19 -2.02
N VAL A 67 -5.08 17.21 -1.41
CA VAL A 67 -4.89 17.33 0.04
C VAL A 67 -5.39 18.71 0.45
N GLY A 68 -6.68 18.78 0.80
CA GLY A 68 -7.32 19.99 1.31
C GLY A 68 -7.03 20.23 2.79
N TYR A 69 -7.50 21.35 3.33
CA TYR A 69 -7.24 21.76 4.72
C TYR A 69 -7.78 20.78 5.76
N LEU A 70 -8.93 20.14 5.48
CA LEU A 70 -9.61 19.24 6.42
C LEU A 70 -9.66 17.79 5.93
N ASP A 71 -9.49 17.56 4.64
CA ASP A 71 -9.67 16.24 4.04
C ASP A 71 -8.66 15.97 2.92
N THR A 72 -8.44 14.68 2.67
CA THR A 72 -7.63 14.17 1.57
C THR A 72 -8.51 13.33 0.66
N THR A 73 -8.32 13.46 -0.66
CA THR A 73 -9.06 12.72 -1.68
C THR A 73 -8.15 11.77 -2.44
N LEU A 74 -8.55 10.51 -2.55
CA LEU A 74 -7.87 9.45 -3.30
C LEU A 74 -8.72 8.95 -4.46
N TRP A 75 -8.07 8.60 -5.56
CA TRP A 75 -8.63 7.75 -6.60
C TRP A 75 -8.45 6.29 -6.16
N GLU A 76 -9.55 5.58 -5.90
CA GLU A 76 -9.48 4.19 -5.47
C GLU A 76 -8.93 3.29 -6.61
N PHE A 77 -7.91 2.48 -6.28
CA PHE A 77 -7.45 1.38 -7.12
C PHE A 77 -7.59 0.09 -6.31
N GLY A 78 -7.98 -0.99 -7.00
CA GLY A 78 -8.45 -2.18 -6.28
C GLY A 78 -9.67 -1.87 -5.40
N GLY A 79 -10.05 -2.79 -4.55
CA GLY A 79 -11.16 -2.60 -3.60
C GLY A 79 -12.10 -3.79 -3.56
N LYS A 80 -13.24 -3.64 -2.88
CA LYS A 80 -14.17 -4.74 -2.60
C LYS A 80 -14.72 -5.42 -3.86
N TYR A 81 -14.89 -4.67 -4.95
CA TYR A 81 -15.57 -5.15 -6.16
C TYR A 81 -14.63 -5.44 -7.33
N ILE A 82 -13.35 -5.06 -7.23
CA ILE A 82 -12.38 -5.18 -8.32
C ILE A 82 -11.08 -5.72 -7.75
N SER A 83 -10.68 -6.89 -8.24
CA SER A 83 -9.38 -7.48 -7.93
C SER A 83 -8.28 -6.86 -8.79
N GLY A 84 -7.13 -6.59 -8.17
CA GLY A 84 -5.93 -6.09 -8.86
C GLY A 84 -5.82 -4.57 -8.90
N ASP A 85 -4.86 -4.07 -9.68
CA ASP A 85 -4.46 -2.65 -9.69
C ASP A 85 -5.29 -1.76 -10.62
N HIS A 86 -6.53 -2.17 -10.92
CA HIS A 86 -7.40 -1.40 -11.80
C HIS A 86 -8.10 -0.26 -11.05
N PRO A 87 -8.27 0.91 -11.69
CA PRO A 87 -9.03 2.01 -11.10
C PRO A 87 -10.49 1.59 -10.95
N SER A 88 -11.05 1.73 -9.75
CA SER A 88 -12.44 1.34 -9.49
C SER A 88 -13.45 2.39 -9.99
N GLY A 89 -12.97 3.60 -10.27
CA GLY A 89 -13.80 4.77 -10.59
C GLY A 89 -14.36 5.46 -9.35
N ARG A 90 -14.13 4.94 -8.13
CA ARG A 90 -14.57 5.56 -6.88
C ARG A 90 -13.53 6.56 -6.39
N LEU A 91 -14.02 7.65 -5.81
CA LEU A 91 -13.22 8.60 -5.05
C LEU A 91 -13.41 8.32 -3.57
N ILE A 92 -12.31 8.24 -2.82
CA ILE A 92 -12.33 8.12 -1.37
C ILE A 92 -11.92 9.47 -0.80
N LYS A 93 -12.78 10.09 0.01
CA LYS A 93 -12.48 11.34 0.71
C LYS A 93 -12.57 11.10 2.21
N PHE A 94 -11.51 11.41 2.94
CA PHE A 94 -11.40 11.15 4.37
C PHE A 94 -10.80 12.34 5.10
N PRO A 95 -11.14 12.55 6.40
CA PRO A 95 -10.61 13.67 7.16
C PRO A 95 -9.11 13.48 7.45
N ASN A 96 -8.33 14.54 7.35
CA ASN A 96 -6.87 14.48 7.49
C ASN A 96 -6.41 13.94 8.85
N GLU A 97 -7.23 14.07 9.91
CA GLU A 97 -6.89 13.52 11.23
C GLU A 97 -6.56 12.02 11.20
N LYS A 98 -7.09 11.28 10.22
CA LYS A 98 -6.78 9.86 10.00
C LYS A 98 -5.30 9.58 9.79
N VAL A 99 -4.56 10.52 9.19
CA VAL A 99 -3.11 10.39 8.99
C VAL A 99 -2.33 10.38 10.32
N LEU A 100 -2.92 10.93 11.38
CA LEU A 100 -2.33 10.93 12.72
C LEU A 100 -2.71 9.68 13.53
N ASP A 101 -3.82 9.04 13.19
CA ASP A 101 -4.39 7.92 13.93
C ASP A 101 -4.09 6.55 13.29
N GLU A 102 -3.82 6.52 11.99
CA GLU A 102 -3.64 5.29 11.21
C GLU A 102 -2.25 5.23 10.57
N ILE A 103 -1.79 4.00 10.30
CA ILE A 103 -0.55 3.77 9.56
C ILE A 103 -0.78 4.12 8.09
N VAL A 104 0.15 4.87 7.52
CA VAL A 104 0.17 5.21 6.10
C VAL A 104 1.26 4.44 5.40
N TYR A 105 0.89 3.56 4.47
CA TYR A 105 1.82 2.89 3.57
C TYR A 105 1.92 3.69 2.27
N ASN A 106 3.12 4.17 1.92
CA ASN A 106 3.37 4.84 0.65
C ASN A 106 4.10 3.90 -0.31
N TYR A 107 3.45 3.53 -1.41
CA TYR A 107 4.00 2.62 -2.41
C TYR A 107 4.81 3.33 -3.49
N SER A 108 4.60 4.63 -3.69
CA SER A 108 5.23 5.42 -4.76
C SER A 108 6.16 6.49 -4.21
N TRP A 109 6.87 6.17 -3.12
CA TRP A 109 7.72 7.13 -2.44
C TRP A 109 8.75 7.73 -3.41
N PRO A 110 8.95 9.07 -3.46
CA PRO A 110 9.74 9.71 -4.51
C PRO A 110 11.20 9.23 -4.64
N LEU A 111 11.79 8.74 -3.54
CA LEU A 111 13.16 8.20 -3.57
C LEU A 111 13.22 6.79 -4.18
N PHE A 112 12.15 6.00 -4.03
CA PHE A 112 12.09 4.63 -4.51
C PHE A 112 10.65 4.23 -4.88
N PRO A 113 10.18 4.59 -6.08
CA PRO A 113 8.80 4.36 -6.50
C PRO A 113 8.59 2.94 -7.06
N TYR A 114 9.10 1.93 -6.36
CA TYR A 114 9.05 0.54 -6.76
C TYR A 114 8.66 -0.37 -5.60
N ILE A 115 7.94 -1.44 -5.91
CA ILE A 115 7.51 -2.45 -4.93
C ILE A 115 7.96 -3.83 -5.37
N TRP A 116 8.27 -4.67 -4.38
CA TRP A 116 8.48 -6.08 -4.57
C TRP A 116 7.14 -6.77 -4.78
N ASN A 117 6.94 -7.39 -5.92
CA ASN A 117 5.75 -8.17 -6.23
C ASN A 117 6.11 -9.65 -6.38
N GLU A 118 5.14 -10.52 -6.12
CA GLU A 118 5.29 -11.97 -6.13
C GLU A 118 4.31 -12.61 -7.13
N ILE A 119 4.83 -13.56 -7.91
CA ILE A 119 4.01 -14.53 -8.65
C ILE A 119 4.23 -15.88 -7.98
N LYS A 120 3.11 -16.55 -7.65
CA LYS A 120 3.09 -17.82 -6.95
C LYS A 120 2.45 -18.87 -7.85
N PHE A 121 3.13 -20.00 -8.00
CA PHE A 121 2.59 -21.20 -8.60
C PHE A 121 2.60 -22.33 -7.57
N TYR A 122 1.59 -23.19 -7.62
CA TYR A 122 1.51 -24.40 -6.82
C TYR A 122 2.02 -25.57 -7.64
N VAL A 123 2.93 -26.35 -7.08
CA VAL A 123 3.55 -27.53 -7.72
C VAL A 123 3.59 -28.71 -6.74
N ALA A 124 3.64 -29.92 -7.27
CA ALA A 124 3.72 -31.14 -6.45
C ALA A 124 5.08 -31.27 -5.74
N PHE A 125 5.14 -32.01 -4.63
CA PHE A 125 6.41 -32.25 -3.90
C PHE A 125 7.45 -33.04 -4.69
N ASN A 126 7.01 -33.86 -5.63
CA ASN A 126 7.88 -34.65 -6.50
C ASN A 126 8.19 -33.94 -7.83
N ALA A 127 7.81 -32.66 -7.96
CA ALA A 127 8.16 -31.86 -9.12
C ALA A 127 9.67 -31.58 -9.19
N ASP A 128 10.18 -31.35 -10.39
CA ASP A 128 11.56 -30.97 -10.67
C ASP A 128 11.76 -29.48 -10.29
N LEU A 129 12.15 -29.24 -9.04
CA LEU A 129 12.29 -27.89 -8.47
C LEU A 129 13.39 -27.08 -9.17
N GLU A 130 14.45 -27.75 -9.64
CA GLU A 130 15.55 -27.10 -10.35
C GLU A 130 15.08 -26.61 -11.72
N PHE A 131 14.30 -27.42 -12.45
CA PHE A 131 13.67 -27.02 -13.69
C PHE A 131 12.70 -25.84 -13.49
N ILE A 132 11.85 -25.88 -12.46
CA ILE A 132 10.90 -24.81 -12.15
C ILE A 132 11.65 -23.51 -11.83
N ALA A 133 12.63 -23.57 -10.92
CA ALA A 133 13.40 -22.41 -10.50
C ALA A 133 14.15 -21.77 -11.66
N SER A 134 14.89 -22.57 -12.44
CA SER A 134 15.66 -22.07 -13.59
C SER A 134 14.75 -21.47 -14.66
N THR A 135 13.61 -22.10 -14.96
CA THR A 135 12.63 -21.59 -15.93
C THR A 135 12.00 -20.28 -15.47
N MET A 136 11.48 -20.23 -14.24
CA MET A 136 10.83 -19.03 -13.70
C MET A 136 11.82 -17.86 -13.56
N GLN A 137 13.04 -18.14 -13.10
CA GLN A 137 14.09 -17.14 -13.00
C GLN A 137 14.49 -16.61 -14.38
N LYS A 138 14.75 -17.49 -15.36
CA LYS A 138 15.14 -17.11 -16.72
C LYS A 138 14.11 -16.20 -17.39
N ILE A 139 12.83 -16.60 -17.40
CA ILE A 139 11.77 -15.83 -18.06
C ILE A 139 11.59 -14.46 -17.39
N THR A 140 11.71 -14.39 -16.06
CA THR A 140 11.57 -13.13 -15.33
C THR A 140 12.79 -12.23 -15.53
N GLU A 141 14.00 -12.81 -15.58
CA GLU A 141 15.25 -12.11 -15.87
C GLU A 141 15.27 -11.53 -17.30
N GLU A 142 14.80 -12.29 -18.29
CA GLU A 142 14.69 -11.83 -19.67
C GLU A 142 13.78 -10.61 -19.83
N GLU A 143 12.74 -10.51 -19.00
CA GLU A 143 11.77 -9.41 -19.08
C GLU A 143 12.15 -8.21 -18.20
N LEU A 144 12.65 -8.44 -16.99
CA LEU A 144 12.83 -7.40 -15.97
C LEU A 144 14.26 -7.29 -15.42
N GLY A 145 15.17 -8.22 -15.72
CA GLY A 145 16.48 -8.30 -15.08
C GLY A 145 17.30 -7.01 -15.18
N LYS A 146 17.39 -6.43 -16.38
CA LYS A 146 18.12 -5.16 -16.61
C LYS A 146 17.56 -4.01 -15.79
N GLU A 147 16.23 -3.86 -15.79
CA GLU A 147 15.55 -2.81 -15.02
C GLU A 147 15.69 -3.06 -13.52
N MET A 148 15.59 -4.31 -13.09
CA MET A 148 15.68 -4.71 -11.70
C MET A 148 17.06 -4.45 -11.11
N ILE A 149 18.15 -4.77 -11.83
CA ILE A 149 19.52 -4.46 -11.40
C ILE A 149 19.68 -2.96 -11.15
N ALA A 150 19.25 -2.12 -12.11
CA ALA A 150 19.33 -0.67 -11.99
C ALA A 150 18.52 -0.15 -10.80
N ARG A 151 17.30 -0.66 -10.60
CA ARG A 151 16.43 -0.27 -9.49
C ARG A 151 16.98 -0.72 -8.13
N VAL A 152 17.51 -1.95 -8.03
CA VAL A 152 18.08 -2.48 -6.78
C VAL A 152 19.33 -1.69 -6.38
N GLN A 153 20.13 -1.22 -7.34
CA GLN A 153 21.25 -0.34 -7.04
C GLN A 153 20.78 0.94 -6.34
N THR A 154 19.77 1.62 -6.87
CA THR A 154 19.15 2.78 -6.22
C THR A 154 18.66 2.45 -4.81
N PHE A 155 18.05 1.28 -4.61
CA PHE A 155 17.58 0.84 -3.30
C PHE A 155 18.73 0.67 -2.30
N ARG A 156 19.83 0.05 -2.72
CA ARG A 156 21.03 -0.12 -1.87
C ARG A 156 21.68 1.21 -1.52
N ASP A 157 21.77 2.13 -2.49
CA ASP A 157 22.33 3.46 -2.26
C ASP A 157 21.49 4.26 -1.23
N LEU A 158 20.19 3.99 -1.15
CA LEU A 158 19.32 4.54 -0.11
C LEU A 158 19.49 3.84 1.24
N LEU A 159 19.56 2.51 1.26
CA LEU A 159 19.79 1.74 2.48
C LEU A 159 21.13 2.06 3.14
N ALA A 160 22.19 2.25 2.35
CA ALA A 160 23.51 2.63 2.84
C ALA A 160 23.56 3.99 3.56
N ARG A 161 22.52 4.83 3.40
CA ARG A 161 22.37 6.09 4.13
C ARG A 161 21.63 5.93 5.45
N THR A 162 21.19 4.71 5.77
CA THR A 162 20.45 4.39 6.99
C THR A 162 21.30 3.47 7.87
N PRO A 163 21.09 3.44 9.18
CA PRO A 163 21.77 2.50 10.08
C PRO A 163 21.23 1.06 9.98
N VAL A 164 20.42 0.76 8.95
CA VAL A 164 19.86 -0.58 8.74
C VAL A 164 20.91 -1.39 7.99
N ASP A 165 21.45 -2.42 8.65
CA ASP A 165 22.44 -3.33 8.07
C ASP A 165 21.92 -3.92 6.75
N GLU A 166 22.84 -4.16 5.81
CA GLU A 166 22.57 -4.68 4.47
C GLU A 166 21.70 -5.94 4.53
N LEU A 167 20.39 -5.78 4.38
CA LEU A 167 19.50 -6.89 4.06
C LEU A 167 20.01 -7.53 2.76
N GLU A 168 19.98 -8.86 2.65
CA GLU A 168 20.35 -9.54 1.41
C GLU A 168 19.35 -9.19 0.28
N VAL A 169 19.60 -8.06 -0.40
CA VAL A 169 18.79 -7.62 -1.53
C VAL A 169 19.41 -8.19 -2.80
N HIS A 170 18.78 -9.22 -3.35
CA HIS A 170 19.18 -9.77 -4.63
C HIS A 170 18.82 -8.83 -5.78
N GLU A 171 19.81 -8.51 -6.61
CA GLU A 171 19.66 -7.67 -7.82
C GLU A 171 18.83 -8.30 -8.92
N ARG A 172 18.68 -9.62 -8.89
CA ARG A 172 18.01 -10.42 -9.91
C ARG A 172 16.81 -11.15 -9.33
N PRO A 173 15.78 -11.46 -10.14
CA PRO A 173 14.67 -12.28 -9.72
C PRO A 173 15.17 -13.60 -9.15
N ARG A 174 14.65 -13.98 -8.00
CA ARG A 174 14.96 -15.25 -7.33
C ARG A 174 13.66 -16.00 -7.12
N VAL A 175 13.77 -17.32 -7.30
CA VAL A 175 12.68 -18.24 -7.01
C VAL A 175 12.91 -18.82 -5.63
N ILE A 176 11.88 -18.75 -4.79
CA ILE A 176 11.87 -19.28 -3.44
C ILE A 176 10.77 -20.33 -3.38
N PHE A 177 11.07 -21.46 -2.74
CA PHE A 177 10.08 -22.49 -2.48
C PHE A 177 9.59 -22.41 -1.04
N ARG A 178 8.28 -22.53 -0.84
CA ARG A 178 7.66 -22.62 0.48
C ARG A 178 6.70 -23.79 0.55
N VAL A 179 6.69 -24.49 1.67
CA VAL A 179 5.72 -25.55 1.92
C VAL A 179 4.39 -24.91 2.35
N ASN A 180 3.30 -25.25 1.67
CA ASN A 180 1.95 -24.86 2.06
C ASN A 180 1.31 -25.96 2.93
N GLU A 181 0.40 -25.57 3.83
CA GLU A 181 -0.37 -26.47 4.70
C GLU A 181 -1.15 -27.54 3.91
N ASN A 182 -1.54 -27.25 2.67
CA ASN A 182 -2.36 -28.14 1.83
C ASN A 182 -1.55 -29.15 0.98
N THR A 183 -0.38 -29.58 1.43
CA THR A 183 0.46 -30.60 0.74
C THR A 183 0.96 -30.21 -0.66
N TRP A 184 1.03 -28.91 -0.96
CA TRP A 184 1.64 -28.39 -2.20
C TRP A 184 2.87 -27.56 -1.86
N LEU A 185 3.79 -27.46 -2.82
CA LEU A 185 4.91 -26.54 -2.76
C LEU A 185 4.57 -25.26 -3.53
N GLU A 186 4.82 -24.10 -2.92
CA GLU A 186 4.71 -22.80 -3.57
C GLU A 186 6.04 -22.44 -4.23
N ALA A 187 6.06 -22.33 -5.55
CA ALA A 187 7.15 -21.72 -6.30
C ALA A 187 6.87 -20.22 -6.44
N ILE A 188 7.69 -19.38 -5.80
CA ILE A 188 7.49 -17.94 -5.69
C ILE A 188 8.62 -17.22 -6.40
N VAL A 189 8.32 -16.51 -7.49
CA VAL A 189 9.29 -15.57 -8.09
C VAL A 189 9.02 -14.15 -7.61
N ARG A 190 10.06 -13.50 -7.10
CA ARG A 190 10.06 -12.10 -6.67
C ARG A 190 10.67 -11.22 -7.74
N TYR A 191 10.03 -10.09 -8.02
CA TYR A 191 10.54 -9.09 -8.95
C TYR A 191 10.13 -7.68 -8.49
N LEU A 192 10.84 -6.69 -9.00
CA LEU A 192 10.66 -5.29 -8.62
C LEU A 192 9.97 -4.52 -9.75
N VAL A 193 8.87 -3.83 -9.44
CA VAL A 193 8.00 -3.19 -10.45
C VAL A 193 7.41 -1.88 -9.93
N PRO A 194 7.10 -0.89 -10.81
CA PRO A 194 6.31 0.26 -10.42
C PRO A 194 4.92 -0.17 -9.90
N PRO A 195 4.40 0.41 -8.81
CA PRO A 195 3.09 0.04 -8.25
C PRO A 195 1.93 0.11 -9.24
N ARG A 196 1.96 1.07 -10.18
CA ARG A 196 0.91 1.26 -11.18
C ARG A 196 0.95 0.24 -12.32
N GLU A 197 2.11 -0.38 -12.53
CA GLU A 197 2.30 -1.38 -13.58
C GLU A 197 2.22 -2.81 -13.05
N ALA A 198 2.19 -2.98 -11.72
CA ALA A 198 2.25 -4.26 -11.03
C ALA A 198 1.26 -5.28 -11.61
N GLY A 199 -0.02 -4.93 -11.75
CA GLY A 199 -1.03 -5.81 -12.34
C GLY A 199 -0.74 -6.18 -13.80
N ARG A 200 -0.39 -5.21 -14.64
CA ARG A 200 -0.11 -5.43 -16.08
C ARG A 200 1.10 -6.35 -16.28
N VAL A 201 2.20 -6.07 -15.56
CA VAL A 201 3.43 -6.85 -15.60
C VAL A 201 3.17 -8.25 -15.06
N LYS A 202 2.45 -8.37 -13.93
CA LYS A 202 2.07 -9.66 -13.34
C LYS A 202 1.30 -10.54 -14.32
N THR A 203 0.26 -10.01 -14.97
CA THR A 203 -0.52 -10.77 -15.96
C THR A 203 0.34 -11.21 -17.15
N ARG A 204 1.21 -10.33 -17.65
CA ARG A 204 2.11 -10.64 -18.78
C ARG A 204 3.11 -11.73 -18.41
N LEU A 205 3.75 -11.64 -17.25
CA LEU A 205 4.67 -12.64 -16.73
C LEU A 205 3.97 -13.97 -16.48
N ILE A 206 2.79 -13.99 -15.85
CA ILE A 206 2.03 -15.23 -15.61
C ILE A 206 1.81 -15.99 -16.91
N LYS A 207 1.39 -15.31 -17.99
CA LYS A 207 1.18 -15.95 -19.30
C LYS A 207 2.46 -16.58 -19.86
N LYS A 208 3.58 -15.87 -19.80
CA LYS A 208 4.88 -16.37 -20.29
C LYS A 208 5.41 -17.51 -19.43
N LEU A 209 5.33 -17.37 -18.10
CA LEU A 209 5.78 -18.38 -17.15
C LEU A 209 4.96 -19.66 -17.31
N LEU A 210 3.64 -19.56 -17.39
CA LEU A 210 2.78 -20.72 -17.64
C LEU A 210 3.10 -21.38 -18.99
N ALA A 211 3.29 -20.60 -20.06
CA ALA A 211 3.65 -21.14 -21.36
C ALA A 211 4.99 -21.90 -21.31
N ALA A 212 6.00 -21.37 -20.61
CA ALA A 212 7.31 -22.00 -20.48
C ALA A 212 7.27 -23.25 -19.58
N LEU A 213 6.55 -23.20 -18.47
CA LEU A 213 6.40 -24.33 -17.54
C LEU A 213 5.61 -25.50 -18.16
N ASN A 214 4.59 -25.20 -18.96
CA ASN A 214 3.79 -26.21 -19.65
C ASN A 214 4.52 -26.92 -20.81
N VAL A 215 5.74 -26.52 -21.18
CA VAL A 215 6.56 -27.27 -22.14
C VAL A 215 6.98 -28.63 -21.57
N ALA A 216 7.11 -28.75 -20.24
CA ALA A 216 7.44 -29.99 -19.55
C ALA A 216 6.44 -30.25 -18.41
N PRO A 217 5.19 -30.64 -18.72
CA PRO A 217 4.13 -30.79 -17.71
C PRO A 217 4.47 -31.85 -16.67
N ASP A 218 5.14 -32.93 -17.07
CA ASP A 218 5.57 -34.02 -16.18
C ASP A 218 6.60 -33.57 -15.13
N LYS A 219 7.33 -32.47 -15.41
CA LYS A 219 8.31 -31.91 -14.49
C LYS A 219 7.71 -30.96 -13.47
N VAL A 220 6.68 -30.20 -13.88
CA VAL A 220 6.09 -29.16 -13.04
C VAL A 220 4.96 -29.72 -12.18
N MET A 221 4.22 -30.69 -12.71
CA MET A 221 3.13 -31.36 -12.02
C MET A 221 2.19 -30.36 -11.36
N PHE A 222 1.66 -29.41 -12.16
CA PHE A 222 0.63 -28.51 -11.68
C PHE A 222 -0.53 -29.33 -11.10
N PRO A 223 -1.18 -28.87 -10.01
CA PRO A 223 -2.36 -29.52 -9.49
C PRO A 223 -3.35 -29.70 -10.64
N SER A 224 -3.56 -30.96 -11.05
CA SER A 224 -4.65 -31.27 -11.95
C SER A 224 -5.90 -30.80 -11.22
N GLY A 225 -6.58 -29.79 -11.76
CA GLY A 225 -7.90 -29.41 -11.26
C GLY A 225 -8.74 -30.67 -11.29
N ALA A 226 -8.89 -31.32 -10.13
CA ALA A 226 -9.81 -32.42 -10.02
C ALA A 226 -11.15 -31.80 -10.34
N ASN A 227 -11.69 -32.17 -11.51
CA ASN A 227 -13.05 -31.87 -11.93
C ASN A 227 -13.94 -31.92 -10.68
N ARG A 228 -14.42 -30.75 -10.27
CA ARG A 228 -15.62 -30.62 -9.46
C ARG A 228 -16.70 -30.09 -10.37
#